data_AF-A0A371B241-F1
#
_entry.id   AF-A0A371B241-F1
#
_cell.length_a   1.000
_cell.length_b   1.000
_cell.length_c   1.000
_cell.angle_alpha   90.00
_cell.angle_beta   90.00
_cell.angle_gamma   90.00
#
_symmetry.space_group_name_H-M   'P 1'
#
loop_
_entity.id
_entity.type
_entity.pdbx_description
1 polymer ?
#
loop_
_entity_poly.entity_id
_entity_poly.type
_entity_poly.pdbx_seq_one_letter_code
_entity_poly.pdbx_strand_id
1 'polypeptide(L)'
;MTKRFKGWAMVFAAAVMSSSVAYAQDSGSGQDIGTGMPPELRDFRLDTPPPRPAPQQSAPPPVVETPPPTERSSPTTQPSEQRPTVSRPTATNSSSAPVAQGPSEATTETGTKPAPVATGEPVIAPERAVPATAVDAYSSPPANSVPLDAPSTILSRPWFWPAIAGFAAILAAAAWIFFRRRQRSAYQQQVAVQEPVPQPSPPPRLDTSRKTQPPALPRTPERTAEAAGPVAAQFTPTSAQLSIASLSVTGILAIKNQTRTPVSGLILRSHMISAQDGQREAVAAFHSDGGAGSIQPIGDLAPGERIEATIEIRLPRTELSSFRWTEREFVAPIVLIHLSGSAEGEPIEIQFTQLIGREGAKQSERMQPLPIDRGPKRFSGIAARAVFA
;
A
#
# COMPACT_ATOMS: atom_id res chain seq x y z
N MET A 1 -14.25 -33.37 43.28
CA MET A 1 -15.36 -33.94 42.46
C MET A 1 -15.64 -32.94 41.33
N THR A 2 -15.90 -33.23 40.05
CA THR A 2 -15.82 -34.42 39.16
C THR A 2 -16.18 -33.90 37.75
N LYS A 3 -15.65 -34.34 36.59
CA LYS A 3 -14.74 -35.45 36.18
C LYS A 3 -13.73 -34.90 35.13
N ARG A 4 -12.83 -35.77 34.61
CA ARG A 4 -11.98 -35.51 33.42
C ARG A 4 -12.80 -35.66 32.13
N PHE A 5 -12.40 -34.98 31.05
CA PHE A 5 -12.50 -35.54 29.69
C PHE A 5 -11.13 -35.47 29.01
N LYS A 6 -10.76 -36.55 28.30
CA LYS A 6 -9.41 -36.79 27.80
C LYS A 6 -9.51 -37.54 26.47
N GLY A 7 -8.90 -36.96 25.43
CA GLY A 7 -8.57 -37.64 24.19
C GLY A 7 -9.65 -37.62 23.11
N TRP A 8 -9.23 -37.15 21.92
CA TRP A 8 -9.41 -37.94 20.71
C TRP A 8 -8.16 -37.82 19.84
N ALA A 9 -7.85 -38.86 19.07
CA ALA A 9 -6.64 -38.97 18.27
C ALA A 9 -6.97 -39.58 16.90
N MET A 10 -6.56 -38.89 15.85
CA MET A 10 -6.32 -39.37 14.48
C MET A 10 -5.19 -38.47 13.94
N VAL A 11 -4.11 -38.91 13.29
CA VAL A 11 -3.83 -40.09 12.44
C VAL A 11 -4.62 -40.10 11.13
N PHE A 12 -4.15 -39.31 10.16
CA PHE A 12 -4.11 -39.64 8.73
C PHE A 12 -2.81 -39.01 8.18
N ALA A 13 -1.79 -39.80 7.84
CA ALA A 13 -1.63 -40.53 6.57
C ALA A 13 -1.05 -39.63 5.46
N ALA A 14 0.26 -39.69 5.27
CA ALA A 14 0.92 -39.14 4.10
C ALA A 14 0.60 -39.99 2.87
N ALA A 15 0.21 -39.34 1.77
CA ALA A 15 0.06 -39.98 0.46
C ALA A 15 0.89 -39.20 -0.57
N VAL A 16 2.04 -39.77 -0.93
CA VAL A 16 2.80 -39.36 -2.11
C VAL A 16 2.06 -39.92 -3.34
N MET A 17 1.63 -39.06 -4.24
CA MET A 17 1.19 -39.45 -5.59
C MET A 17 1.79 -38.47 -6.60
N SER A 18 2.81 -38.96 -7.31
CA SER A 18 3.38 -38.31 -8.48
C SER A 18 2.38 -38.28 -9.63
N SER A 19 2.28 -37.15 -10.33
CA SER A 19 1.56 -37.07 -11.60
C SER A 19 2.44 -36.39 -12.65
N SER A 20 3.17 -37.20 -13.42
CA SER A 20 3.80 -36.73 -14.66
C SER A 20 2.71 -36.43 -15.68
N VAL A 21 2.76 -35.27 -16.35
CA VAL A 21 1.95 -34.99 -17.56
C VAL A 21 2.88 -34.58 -18.69
N ALA A 22 2.56 -35.07 -19.89
CA ALA A 22 3.50 -35.18 -21.00
C ALA A 22 3.68 -33.88 -21.80
N TYR A 23 4.82 -33.82 -22.50
CA TYR A 23 4.98 -32.94 -23.66
C TYR A 23 4.00 -33.34 -24.76
N ALA A 24 3.16 -32.40 -25.20
CA ALA A 24 2.53 -32.44 -26.51
C ALA A 24 3.16 -31.34 -27.36
N GLN A 25 3.91 -31.74 -28.40
CA GLN A 25 4.20 -30.84 -29.50
C GLN A 25 2.94 -30.70 -30.34
N ASP A 26 2.48 -29.47 -30.57
CA ASP A 26 1.56 -29.18 -31.66
C ASP A 26 2.20 -28.14 -32.59
N SER A 27 1.94 -28.28 -33.87
CA SER A 27 2.69 -27.64 -34.94
C SER A 27 1.77 -27.08 -36.01
N GLY A 28 1.60 -25.75 -36.00
CA GLY A 28 1.40 -24.99 -37.23
C GLY A 28 0.12 -24.15 -37.35
N SER A 29 0.35 -22.93 -37.85
CA SER A 29 -0.60 -22.02 -38.52
C SER A 29 -1.61 -21.23 -37.66
N GLY A 30 -1.70 -19.93 -37.97
CA GLY A 30 -2.70 -19.00 -37.40
C GLY A 30 -2.17 -18.10 -36.27
N GLN A 31 -1.55 -16.97 -36.62
CA GLN A 31 -1.28 -15.90 -35.64
C GLN A 31 -2.58 -15.19 -35.25
N ASP A 32 -3.23 -15.66 -34.19
CA ASP A 32 -4.28 -14.92 -33.49
C ASP A 32 -3.67 -14.26 -32.24
N ILE A 33 -3.64 -12.92 -32.22
CA ILE A 33 -2.93 -12.10 -31.21
C ILE A 33 -3.79 -11.92 -29.92
N GLY A 34 -4.92 -12.63 -29.82
CA GLY A 34 -5.95 -12.39 -28.79
C GLY A 34 -5.94 -13.26 -27.52
N THR A 35 -5.16 -14.36 -27.45
CA THR A 35 -5.36 -15.42 -26.44
C THR A 35 -4.43 -15.39 -25.22
N GLY A 36 -3.36 -14.60 -25.25
CA GLY A 36 -2.34 -14.57 -24.18
C GLY A 36 -2.69 -13.79 -22.90
N MET A 37 -3.84 -13.12 -22.82
CA MET A 37 -4.21 -12.35 -21.63
C MET A 37 -4.94 -13.21 -20.58
N PRO A 38 -4.58 -13.09 -19.28
CA PRO A 38 -5.32 -13.68 -18.17
C PRO A 38 -6.84 -13.43 -18.24
N PRO A 39 -7.69 -14.37 -17.81
CA PRO A 39 -9.15 -14.26 -17.99
C PRO A 39 -9.76 -13.02 -17.33
N GLU A 40 -9.16 -12.50 -16.26
CA GLU A 40 -9.56 -11.26 -15.55
C GLU A 40 -9.34 -9.98 -16.37
N LEU A 41 -8.44 -9.98 -17.34
CA LEU A 41 -8.19 -8.84 -18.22
C LEU A 41 -9.19 -8.75 -19.38
N ARG A 42 -10.08 -9.75 -19.55
CA ARG A 42 -11.07 -9.79 -20.64
C ARG A 42 -12.18 -8.74 -20.49
N ASP A 43 -12.42 -8.24 -19.28
CA ASP A 43 -13.37 -7.14 -19.05
C ASP A 43 -12.87 -5.78 -19.54
N PHE A 44 -11.60 -5.65 -19.96
CA PHE A 44 -11.07 -4.46 -20.62
C PHE A 44 -11.33 -4.42 -22.13
N ARG A 45 -12.34 -5.15 -22.64
CA ARG A 45 -12.85 -4.98 -24.01
C ARG A 45 -13.50 -3.60 -24.19
N LEU A 46 -12.66 -2.61 -24.46
CA LEU A 46 -13.02 -1.37 -25.14
C LEU A 46 -13.83 -1.74 -26.39
N ASP A 47 -14.91 -1.00 -26.67
CA ASP A 47 -15.71 -1.23 -27.87
C ASP A 47 -14.79 -1.24 -29.09
N THR A 48 -14.83 -2.33 -29.88
CA THR A 48 -14.07 -2.43 -31.11
C THR A 48 -14.39 -1.19 -31.95
N PRO A 49 -13.40 -0.34 -32.30
CA PRO A 49 -13.69 0.86 -33.06
C PRO A 49 -14.41 0.46 -34.35
N PRO A 50 -15.46 1.19 -34.76
CA PRO A 50 -16.26 0.82 -35.94
C PRO A 50 -15.32 0.63 -37.13
N PRO A 51 -15.58 -0.37 -37.99
CA PRO A 51 -14.65 -0.77 -39.03
C PRO A 51 -14.24 0.45 -39.85
N ARG A 52 -12.92 0.73 -39.85
CA ARG A 52 -12.35 1.89 -40.55
C ARG A 52 -12.83 1.82 -42.00
N PRO A 53 -13.47 2.88 -42.54
CA PRO A 53 -13.90 2.88 -43.93
C PRO A 53 -12.73 2.49 -44.83
N ALA A 54 -12.98 1.58 -45.77
CA ALA A 54 -11.96 1.19 -46.73
C ALA A 54 -11.38 2.44 -47.40
N PRO A 55 -10.05 2.52 -47.60
CA PRO A 55 -9.44 3.70 -48.19
C PRO A 55 -10.09 3.94 -49.56
N GLN A 56 -10.81 5.06 -49.69
CA GLN A 56 -11.28 5.51 -50.99
C GLN A 56 -10.05 5.70 -51.87
N GLN A 57 -10.00 4.92 -52.96
CA GLN A 57 -8.93 4.96 -53.92
C GLN A 57 -8.94 6.34 -54.59
N SER A 58 -8.13 7.26 -54.08
CA SER A 58 -8.03 8.62 -54.60
C SER A 58 -7.64 8.57 -56.06
N ALA A 59 -8.42 9.25 -56.90
CA ALA A 59 -8.06 9.44 -58.30
C ALA A 59 -6.67 10.12 -58.39
N PRO A 60 -5.85 9.77 -59.40
CA PRO A 60 -4.53 10.38 -59.55
C PRO A 60 -4.67 11.90 -59.68
N PRO A 61 -3.83 12.69 -58.99
CA PRO A 61 -3.87 14.15 -59.12
C PRO A 61 -3.49 14.56 -60.54
N PRO A 62 -4.05 15.68 -61.07
CA PRO A 62 -3.60 16.24 -62.33
C PRO A 62 -2.11 16.61 -62.22
N VAL A 63 -1.36 16.34 -63.29
CA VAL A 63 0.04 16.74 -63.41
C VAL A 63 0.11 18.27 -63.44
N VAL A 64 0.67 18.85 -62.37
CA VAL A 64 1.00 20.28 -62.31
C VAL A 64 2.47 20.43 -62.69
N GLU A 65 2.75 21.23 -63.71
CA GLU A 65 4.11 21.49 -64.18
C GLU A 65 4.93 22.25 -63.12
N THR A 66 6.13 21.76 -62.85
CA THR A 66 7.06 22.35 -61.88
C THR A 66 7.71 23.62 -62.44
N PRO A 67 7.55 24.81 -61.82
CA PRO A 67 8.30 25.99 -62.21
C PRO A 67 9.79 25.88 -61.82
N PRO A 68 10.72 26.53 -62.56
CA PRO A 68 12.16 26.39 -62.37
C PRO A 68 12.67 26.98 -61.04
N PRO A 69 13.81 26.48 -60.52
CA PRO A 69 14.35 26.90 -59.24
C PRO A 69 14.85 28.35 -59.31
N THR A 70 14.38 29.19 -58.38
CA THR A 70 14.94 30.53 -58.15
C THR A 70 16.07 30.42 -57.13
N GLU A 71 17.30 30.71 -57.56
CA GLU A 71 18.46 30.85 -56.67
C GLU A 71 18.20 31.97 -55.66
N ARG A 72 18.52 31.74 -54.37
CA ARG A 72 18.49 32.80 -53.36
C ARG A 72 19.73 32.77 -52.47
N SER A 73 20.38 33.92 -52.39
CA SER A 73 21.74 34.11 -51.89
C SER A 73 21.87 34.03 -50.36
N SER A 74 23.05 33.61 -49.90
CA SER A 74 23.45 33.54 -48.49
C SER A 74 23.84 34.90 -47.88
N PRO A 75 23.52 35.12 -46.60
CA PRO A 75 24.39 35.85 -45.65
C PRO A 75 24.69 34.96 -44.41
N THR A 76 25.92 34.71 -43.95
CA THR A 76 27.01 35.60 -43.51
C THR A 76 26.77 36.22 -42.11
N THR A 77 27.32 35.54 -41.08
CA THR A 77 27.96 36.06 -39.84
C THR A 77 27.10 36.93 -38.88
N GLN A 78 26.95 36.63 -37.58
CA GLN A 78 27.97 36.82 -36.53
C GLN A 78 27.48 36.28 -35.15
N PRO A 79 28.36 35.90 -34.19
CA PRO A 79 27.95 35.45 -32.85
C PRO A 79 27.80 36.60 -31.83
N SER A 80 26.98 36.39 -30.81
CA SER A 80 26.94 37.22 -29.60
C SER A 80 26.88 36.34 -28.35
N GLU A 81 27.92 36.41 -27.51
CA GLU A 81 27.89 35.89 -26.14
C GLU A 81 26.93 36.72 -25.29
N GLN A 82 26.03 36.06 -24.56
CA GLN A 82 25.47 36.62 -23.33
C GLN A 82 25.50 35.58 -22.21
N ARG A 83 26.19 35.95 -21.14
CA ARG A 83 26.47 35.13 -19.96
C ARG A 83 25.64 35.64 -18.78
N PRO A 84 24.66 34.88 -18.26
CA PRO A 84 24.08 35.14 -16.95
C PRO A 84 24.87 34.48 -15.81
N THR A 85 24.84 35.13 -14.66
CA THR A 85 25.60 34.83 -13.44
C THR A 85 25.21 33.52 -12.77
N VAL A 86 26.23 32.84 -12.22
CA VAL A 86 26.07 31.70 -11.31
C VAL A 86 25.44 32.16 -10.00
N SER A 87 24.47 31.39 -9.48
CA SER A 87 24.08 31.44 -8.07
C SER A 87 24.10 30.03 -7.49
N ARG A 88 24.92 29.85 -6.46
CA ARG A 88 25.33 28.58 -5.85
C ARG A 88 24.52 28.31 -4.58
N PRO A 89 23.77 27.21 -4.50
CA PRO A 89 23.39 26.61 -3.22
C PRO A 89 24.46 25.60 -2.78
N THR A 90 24.81 25.65 -1.50
CA THR A 90 25.82 24.77 -0.88
C THR A 90 25.28 23.34 -0.75
N ALA A 91 26.05 22.35 -1.19
CA ALA A 91 25.80 20.95 -0.88
C ALA A 91 26.29 20.62 0.54
N THR A 92 25.55 19.78 1.26
CA THR A 92 26.11 19.03 2.40
C THR A 92 25.63 17.57 2.33
N ASN A 93 26.62 16.68 2.26
CA ASN A 93 26.51 15.23 2.21
C ASN A 93 25.71 14.67 3.42
N SER A 94 24.84 13.69 3.19
CA SER A 94 25.08 12.24 3.42
C SER A 94 25.41 11.86 4.87
N SER A 95 24.71 10.87 5.43
CA SER A 95 25.28 9.54 5.73
C SER A 95 24.34 8.68 6.61
N SER A 96 24.23 7.39 6.25
CA SER A 96 24.07 6.20 7.11
C SER A 96 23.25 6.23 8.43
N ALA A 97 22.28 5.31 8.51
CA ALA A 97 21.82 4.72 9.78
C ALA A 97 22.97 3.97 10.50
N PRO A 98 22.85 3.64 11.81
CA PRO A 98 22.19 2.37 12.17
C PRO A 98 21.42 2.32 13.51
N VAL A 99 20.49 1.35 13.58
CA VAL A 99 20.22 0.39 14.69
C VAL A 99 20.27 0.86 16.16
N ALA A 100 19.06 1.00 16.74
CA ALA A 100 18.50 0.34 17.94
C ALA A 100 19.16 0.33 19.36
N GLN A 101 18.26 0.10 20.32
CA GLN A 101 18.41 -0.31 21.73
C GLN A 101 18.71 0.79 22.79
N GLY A 102 17.77 0.94 23.72
CA GLY A 102 17.81 1.81 24.90
C GLY A 102 16.60 1.52 25.80
N PRO A 103 16.76 0.92 26.99
CA PRO A 103 15.65 0.35 27.78
C PRO A 103 15.24 1.19 29.01
N SER A 104 14.17 0.74 29.67
CA SER A 104 13.87 0.84 31.10
C SER A 104 13.81 2.21 31.79
N GLU A 105 12.63 2.54 32.32
CA GLU A 105 12.54 3.21 33.62
C GLU A 105 12.19 2.18 34.72
N ALA A 106 12.89 2.29 35.85
CA ALA A 106 12.47 1.70 37.13
C ALA A 106 11.22 2.46 37.65
N THR A 107 10.45 2.05 38.65
CA THR A 107 10.75 1.91 40.11
C THR A 107 9.45 1.31 40.75
N THR A 108 9.35 0.72 41.94
CA THR A 108 10.17 0.77 43.17
C THR A 108 10.10 -0.55 43.95
N GLU A 109 10.96 -0.65 44.96
CA GLU A 109 11.04 -1.64 46.04
C GLU A 109 9.73 -1.82 46.85
N THR A 110 9.52 -3.00 47.44
CA THR A 110 9.69 -3.23 48.90
C THR A 110 9.60 -4.74 49.17
N GLY A 111 10.59 -5.32 49.86
CA GLY A 111 10.71 -6.78 50.02
C GLY A 111 10.16 -7.35 51.33
N THR A 112 10.26 -8.67 51.48
CA THR A 112 10.33 -9.36 52.79
C THR A 112 11.04 -10.71 52.61
N LYS A 113 11.94 -11.04 53.55
CA LYS A 113 12.83 -12.21 53.59
C LYS A 113 12.22 -13.34 54.44
N PRO A 114 12.34 -14.62 54.05
CA PRO A 114 12.98 -15.60 54.94
C PRO A 114 13.93 -16.60 54.23
N ALA A 115 14.56 -17.47 55.03
CA ALA A 115 15.77 -18.26 54.72
C ALA A 115 15.47 -19.73 54.25
N PRO A 116 16.49 -20.51 53.80
CA PRO A 116 16.29 -21.77 53.07
C PRO A 116 16.39 -23.05 53.91
N VAL A 117 15.84 -24.16 53.43
CA VAL A 117 16.03 -25.53 53.98
C VAL A 117 16.19 -26.59 52.88
N ALA A 118 17.38 -27.20 52.87
CA ALA A 118 17.77 -28.60 52.59
C ALA A 118 17.07 -29.50 51.53
N THR A 119 17.92 -30.01 50.62
CA THR A 119 18.22 -31.44 50.36
C THR A 119 17.14 -32.43 49.88
N GLY A 120 17.40 -33.05 48.72
CA GLY A 120 16.79 -34.32 48.27
C GLY A 120 17.39 -34.83 46.95
N GLU A 121 18.02 -36.01 46.98
CA GLU A 121 18.71 -36.66 45.84
C GLU A 121 17.96 -37.97 45.40
N PRO A 122 18.55 -38.92 44.64
CA PRO A 122 18.29 -39.19 43.22
C PRO A 122 17.36 -40.39 42.90
N VAL A 123 16.84 -40.50 41.66
CA VAL A 123 16.37 -41.79 41.08
C VAL A 123 16.65 -41.92 39.55
N ILE A 124 17.64 -42.77 39.22
CA ILE A 124 17.70 -43.86 38.21
C ILE A 124 17.19 -43.67 36.75
N ALA A 125 17.99 -44.15 35.79
CA ALA A 125 17.78 -44.20 34.33
C ALA A 125 16.84 -45.37 33.86
N PRO A 126 16.61 -45.57 32.54
CA PRO A 126 17.60 -46.31 31.73
C PRO A 126 17.79 -45.86 30.26
N GLU A 127 19.05 -45.88 29.84
CA GLU A 127 19.59 -46.54 28.64
C GLU A 127 18.72 -46.73 27.37
N ARG A 128 19.16 -46.13 26.25
CA ARG A 128 18.95 -46.68 24.90
C ARG A 128 20.08 -46.30 23.94
N ALA A 129 20.83 -47.28 23.44
CA ALA A 129 21.70 -47.16 22.26
C ALA A 129 20.84 -46.91 20.99
N VAL A 130 21.30 -46.47 19.82
CA VAL A 130 22.48 -46.78 18.95
C VAL A 130 22.43 -45.73 17.79
N PRO A 131 23.34 -45.73 16.78
CA PRO A 131 24.79 -45.94 16.77
C PRO A 131 25.52 -44.72 16.15
N ALA A 132 26.86 -44.76 16.10
CA ALA A 132 27.67 -43.72 15.45
C ALA A 132 27.74 -43.89 13.91
N THR A 133 27.76 -42.75 13.21
CA THR A 133 28.40 -42.61 11.88
C THR A 133 29.32 -41.41 11.95
N ALA A 134 30.56 -41.56 11.47
CA ALA A 134 31.66 -40.62 11.71
C ALA A 134 32.03 -39.81 10.45
N VAL A 135 32.84 -38.75 10.67
CA VAL A 135 33.57 -37.90 9.70
C VAL A 135 32.72 -37.24 8.59
N ASP A 136 32.83 -35.92 8.36
CA ASP A 136 34.09 -35.27 7.99
C ASP A 136 34.38 -33.93 8.69
N ALA A 137 35.68 -33.61 8.76
CA ALA A 137 36.20 -32.39 9.37
C ALA A 137 36.46 -31.29 8.33
N TYR A 138 35.96 -30.08 8.58
CA TYR A 138 36.39 -28.87 7.89
C TYR A 138 37.00 -27.88 8.88
N SER A 139 38.28 -27.57 8.66
CA SER A 139 39.06 -26.65 9.50
C SER A 139 38.45 -25.25 9.56
N SER A 140 38.27 -24.73 10.77
CA SER A 140 38.07 -23.29 10.98
C SER A 140 39.43 -22.57 10.95
N PRO A 141 39.57 -21.43 10.24
CA PRO A 141 40.75 -20.58 10.34
C PRO A 141 40.82 -19.84 11.70
N PRO A 142 42.02 -19.43 12.16
CA PRO A 142 42.23 -18.92 13.51
C PRO A 142 41.62 -17.52 13.75
N ALA A 143 41.16 -17.29 14.99
CA ALA A 143 40.65 -16.01 15.44
C ALA A 143 41.79 -15.03 15.76
N ASN A 144 41.75 -13.83 15.16
CA ASN A 144 42.54 -12.69 15.62
C ASN A 144 41.87 -12.06 16.85
N SER A 145 42.50 -12.18 18.02
CA SER A 145 42.11 -11.45 19.23
C SER A 145 42.59 -10.01 19.17
N VAL A 146 41.64 -9.06 19.17
CA VAL A 146 41.93 -7.62 19.30
C VAL A 146 41.88 -7.24 20.80
N PRO A 147 42.77 -6.38 21.32
CA PRO A 147 42.80 -6.04 22.74
C PRO A 147 41.54 -5.31 23.22
N LEU A 148 41.15 -5.62 24.47
CA LEU A 148 40.03 -4.99 25.16
C LEU A 148 40.51 -3.73 25.88
N ASP A 149 40.26 -2.54 25.30
CA ASP A 149 40.63 -1.26 25.90
C ASP A 149 39.60 -0.79 26.95
N ALA A 150 40.08 -0.17 28.03
CA ALA A 150 39.28 0.12 29.21
C ALA A 150 38.36 1.37 29.05
N PRO A 151 37.19 1.40 29.70
CA PRO A 151 36.30 2.56 29.67
C PRO A 151 36.89 3.73 30.47
N SER A 152 37.18 4.84 29.78
CA SER A 152 37.69 6.06 30.40
C SER A 152 36.56 6.94 30.94
N THR A 153 36.78 7.48 32.14
CA THR A 153 35.80 8.25 32.92
C THR A 153 35.62 9.67 32.37
N ILE A 154 34.55 9.94 31.62
CA ILE A 154 34.26 11.27 31.05
C ILE A 154 33.01 11.87 31.72
N LEU A 155 33.13 12.33 32.97
CA LEU A 155 32.01 12.90 33.73
C LEU A 155 32.42 14.01 34.71
N SER A 156 33.12 15.05 34.21
CA SER A 156 33.43 16.26 34.99
C SER A 156 33.94 17.44 34.13
N ARG A 157 33.13 17.92 33.18
CA ARG A 157 33.44 19.16 32.42
C ARG A 157 32.27 20.16 32.53
N PRO A 158 32.41 21.28 33.26
CA PRO A 158 31.27 22.11 33.70
C PRO A 158 30.52 22.87 32.59
N TRP A 159 31.03 22.83 31.35
CA TRP A 159 30.41 23.48 30.18
C TRP A 159 29.16 22.75 29.65
N PHE A 160 28.83 21.55 30.15
CA PHE A 160 27.76 20.71 29.58
C PHE A 160 26.33 21.23 29.85
N TRP A 161 26.11 21.94 30.95
CA TRP A 161 24.78 22.43 31.36
C TRP A 161 24.07 23.36 30.35
N PRO A 162 24.71 24.38 29.74
CA PRO A 162 24.05 25.19 28.71
C PRO A 162 23.63 24.41 27.45
N ALA A 163 24.31 23.31 27.10
CA ALA A 163 23.92 22.49 25.96
C ALA A 163 22.58 21.75 26.19
N ILE A 164 22.36 21.26 27.41
CA ILE A 164 21.10 20.59 27.81
C ILE A 164 19.94 21.59 27.79
N ALA A 165 20.14 22.81 28.31
CA ALA A 165 19.14 23.87 28.29
C ALA A 165 18.74 24.28 26.85
N GLY A 166 19.72 24.37 25.94
CA GLY A 166 19.46 24.65 24.52
C GLY A 166 18.61 23.57 23.84
N PHE A 167 18.86 22.29 24.13
CA PHE A 167 18.11 21.17 23.56
C PHE A 167 16.65 21.15 24.04
N ALA A 168 16.42 21.40 25.34
CA ALA A 168 15.08 21.49 25.90
C ALA A 168 14.23 22.61 25.26
N ALA A 169 14.83 23.78 24.99
CA ALA A 169 14.15 24.90 24.33
C ALA A 169 13.72 24.55 22.88
N ILE A 170 14.54 23.83 22.14
CA ILE A 170 14.23 23.38 20.77
C ILE A 170 13.07 22.38 20.77
N LEU A 171 13.06 21.41 21.70
CA LEU A 171 11.96 20.46 21.85
C LEU A 171 10.64 21.14 22.22
N ALA A 172 10.66 22.12 23.14
CA ALA A 172 9.48 22.90 23.50
C ALA A 172 8.93 23.70 22.30
N ALA A 173 9.80 24.32 21.51
CA ALA A 173 9.41 25.04 20.29
C ALA A 173 8.79 24.12 19.23
N ALA A 174 9.37 22.93 19.01
CA ALA A 174 8.85 21.92 18.09
C ALA A 174 7.46 21.41 18.52
N ALA A 175 7.29 21.10 19.81
CA ALA A 175 6.01 20.68 20.39
C ALA A 175 4.93 21.77 20.24
N TRP A 176 5.28 23.04 20.49
CA TRP A 176 4.35 24.16 20.32
C TRP A 176 3.91 24.32 18.87
N ILE A 177 4.83 24.27 17.90
CA ILE A 177 4.51 24.35 16.46
C ILE A 177 3.59 23.19 16.05
N PHE A 178 3.83 21.97 16.54
CA PHE A 178 3.00 20.80 16.25
C PHE A 178 1.57 20.95 16.80
N PHE A 179 1.42 21.38 18.06
CA PHE A 179 0.12 21.68 18.65
C PHE A 179 -0.63 22.79 17.89
N ARG A 180 0.09 23.85 17.49
CA ARG A 180 -0.50 24.97 16.74
C ARG A 180 -0.95 24.57 15.33
N ARG A 181 -0.36 23.53 14.73
CA ARG A 181 -0.87 22.93 13.47
C ARG A 181 -2.14 22.13 13.70
N ARG A 182 -2.24 21.34 14.78
CA ARG A 182 -3.47 20.57 15.09
C ARG A 182 -4.69 21.46 15.34
N GLN A 183 -4.54 22.58 16.05
CA GLN A 183 -5.67 23.47 16.35
C GLN A 183 -6.32 24.13 15.11
N ARG A 184 -5.58 24.30 14.01
CA ARG A 184 -6.14 24.90 12.78
C ARG A 184 -7.17 24.02 12.07
N SER A 185 -7.13 22.70 12.28
CA SER A 185 -8.11 21.77 11.68
C SER A 185 -9.50 21.86 12.31
N ALA A 186 -9.62 22.38 13.54
CA ALA A 186 -10.91 22.47 14.26
C ALA A 186 -11.76 23.67 13.84
N TYR A 187 -11.20 24.68 13.16
CA TYR A 187 -11.89 25.96 12.90
C TYR A 187 -12.59 26.04 11.53
N GLN A 188 -12.46 25.03 10.66
CA GLN A 188 -13.13 25.04 9.33
C GLN A 188 -14.51 24.36 9.32
N GLN A 189 -15.03 23.89 10.46
CA GLN A 189 -16.33 23.22 10.51
C GLN A 189 -17.51 24.13 10.91
N GLN A 190 -17.30 25.44 10.93
CA GLN A 190 -18.36 26.46 11.02
C GLN A 190 -18.37 27.34 9.76
N VAL A 191 -18.73 26.75 8.61
CA VAL A 191 -19.25 27.54 7.49
C VAL A 191 -20.70 27.88 7.83
N ALA A 192 -20.98 29.18 7.97
CA ALA A 192 -22.28 29.68 8.36
C ALA A 192 -23.39 29.24 7.40
N VAL A 193 -24.53 28.83 7.96
CA VAL A 193 -25.81 28.87 7.24
C VAL A 193 -26.10 30.34 6.95
N GLN A 194 -25.86 30.76 5.72
CA GLN A 194 -26.10 32.12 5.28
C GLN A 194 -27.61 32.28 5.05
N GLU A 195 -28.26 33.02 5.94
CA GLU A 195 -29.69 33.33 5.84
C GLU A 195 -29.96 34.13 4.56
N PRO A 196 -30.89 33.70 3.69
CA PRO A 196 -31.07 34.31 2.39
C PRO A 196 -31.73 35.69 2.50
N VAL A 197 -30.99 36.74 2.10
CA VAL A 197 -31.52 38.10 1.99
C VAL A 197 -32.65 38.13 0.95
N PRO A 198 -33.84 38.67 1.26
CA PRO A 198 -34.96 38.71 0.34
C PRO A 198 -34.65 39.61 -0.87
N GLN A 199 -34.62 39.01 -2.05
CA GLN A 199 -34.35 39.70 -3.31
C GLN A 199 -35.66 40.29 -3.88
N PRO A 200 -35.69 41.58 -4.29
CA PRO A 200 -36.91 42.20 -4.81
C PRO A 200 -37.36 41.57 -6.14
N SER A 201 -38.66 41.32 -6.26
CA SER A 201 -39.27 40.54 -7.34
C SER A 201 -39.10 41.19 -8.73
N PRO A 202 -38.54 40.49 -9.74
CA PRO A 202 -38.63 40.93 -11.13
C PRO A 202 -40.05 40.71 -11.70
N PRO A 203 -40.45 41.45 -12.75
CA PRO A 203 -41.78 41.36 -13.33
C PRO A 203 -42.07 39.99 -13.98
N PRO A 204 -43.35 39.56 -14.02
CA PRO A 204 -43.73 38.22 -14.46
C PRO A 204 -43.40 38.01 -15.94
N ARG A 205 -42.51 37.05 -16.22
CA ARG A 205 -42.33 36.50 -17.56
C ARG A 205 -43.24 35.28 -17.71
N LEU A 206 -44.03 35.25 -18.78
CA LEU A 206 -44.94 34.16 -19.10
C LEU A 206 -44.17 32.86 -19.36
N ASP A 207 -44.63 31.77 -18.73
CA ASP A 207 -44.07 30.42 -18.86
C ASP A 207 -44.25 29.84 -20.27
N THR A 208 -43.15 29.56 -20.98
CA THR A 208 -43.12 28.61 -22.10
C THR A 208 -41.79 27.84 -22.18
N SER A 209 -41.45 27.08 -21.13
CA SER A 209 -40.63 25.85 -21.23
C SER A 209 -40.53 25.11 -19.89
N ARG A 210 -41.62 24.46 -19.47
CA ARG A 210 -41.54 23.42 -18.41
C ARG A 210 -40.82 22.21 -18.98
N LYS A 211 -39.48 22.25 -19.00
CA LYS A 211 -38.64 21.08 -19.26
C LYS A 211 -38.81 20.15 -18.07
N THR A 212 -39.58 19.07 -18.26
CA THR A 212 -39.86 18.06 -17.22
C THR A 212 -38.56 17.52 -16.65
N GLN A 213 -38.18 18.01 -15.46
CA GLN A 213 -37.08 17.47 -14.69
C GLN A 213 -37.54 16.12 -14.13
N PRO A 214 -36.91 14.98 -14.50
CA PRO A 214 -37.25 13.70 -13.93
C PRO A 214 -37.06 13.76 -12.40
N PRO A 215 -37.94 13.12 -11.60
CA PRO A 215 -37.76 13.06 -10.16
C PRO A 215 -36.36 12.58 -9.81
N ALA A 216 -35.64 13.34 -8.99
CA ALA A 216 -34.38 12.90 -8.44
C ALA A 216 -34.67 11.75 -7.47
N LEU A 217 -34.60 10.52 -7.97
CA LEU A 217 -34.64 9.32 -7.13
C LEU A 217 -33.59 9.45 -6.03
N PRO A 218 -33.92 9.14 -4.77
CA PRO A 218 -32.95 9.16 -3.70
C PRO A 218 -31.79 8.23 -4.09
N ARG A 219 -30.57 8.78 -4.07
CA ARG A 219 -29.35 8.00 -4.32
C ARG A 219 -29.14 7.07 -3.13
N THR A 220 -29.77 5.90 -3.16
CA THR A 220 -29.40 4.79 -2.29
C THR A 220 -27.90 4.56 -2.49
N PRO A 221 -27.04 4.74 -1.47
CA PRO A 221 -25.64 4.36 -1.61
C PRO A 221 -25.61 2.88 -1.96
N GLU A 222 -24.87 2.56 -3.02
CA GLU A 222 -24.75 1.21 -3.56
C GLU A 222 -24.10 0.33 -2.49
N ARG A 223 -24.95 -0.31 -1.68
CA ARG A 223 -24.56 -1.15 -0.54
C ARG A 223 -23.92 -2.40 -1.10
N THR A 224 -22.62 -2.34 -1.35
CA THR A 224 -21.75 -3.51 -1.46
C THR A 224 -22.13 -4.45 -0.32
N ALA A 225 -22.41 -5.71 -0.64
CA ALA A 225 -22.90 -6.67 0.35
C ALA A 225 -21.85 -6.87 1.45
N GLU A 226 -22.03 -6.16 2.56
CA GLU A 226 -21.22 -6.21 3.77
C GLU A 226 -21.33 -7.65 4.29
N ALA A 227 -20.27 -8.44 4.14
CA ALA A 227 -20.23 -9.80 4.63
C ALA A 227 -20.56 -9.79 6.12
N ALA A 228 -21.51 -10.64 6.55
CA ALA A 228 -22.05 -10.66 7.90
C ALA A 228 -21.10 -11.33 8.91
N GLY A 229 -19.84 -10.92 8.89
CA GLY A 229 -18.81 -11.33 9.84
C GLY A 229 -18.88 -10.53 11.15
N PRO A 230 -18.16 -10.98 12.19
CA PRO A 230 -18.14 -10.31 13.50
C PRO A 230 -17.57 -8.89 13.43
N VAL A 231 -16.68 -8.63 12.48
CA VAL A 231 -16.16 -7.30 12.15
C VAL A 231 -16.52 -7.02 10.70
N ALA A 232 -16.91 -5.78 10.41
CA ALA A 232 -16.98 -5.27 9.05
C ALA A 232 -15.88 -4.23 8.85
N ALA A 233 -15.25 -4.24 7.67
CA ALA A 233 -14.27 -3.23 7.31
C ALA A 233 -14.39 -2.83 5.84
N GLN A 234 -14.03 -1.58 5.54
CA GLN A 234 -14.13 -0.97 4.22
C GLN A 234 -12.95 -0.04 3.97
N PHE A 235 -12.16 -0.33 2.94
CA PHE A 235 -11.11 0.56 2.46
C PHE A 235 -11.65 1.52 1.40
N THR A 236 -11.37 2.82 1.58
CA THR A 236 -11.71 3.89 0.65
C THR A 236 -10.44 4.66 0.30
N PRO A 237 -9.89 4.52 -0.93
CA PRO A 237 -8.69 5.24 -1.33
C PRO A 237 -9.00 6.73 -1.54
N THR A 238 -8.10 7.62 -1.13
CA THR A 238 -8.29 9.08 -1.20
C THR A 238 -7.37 9.74 -2.21
N SER A 239 -6.12 9.30 -2.32
CA SER A 239 -5.21 9.74 -3.39
C SER A 239 -4.07 8.75 -3.63
N ALA A 240 -3.53 8.76 -4.84
CA ALA A 240 -2.31 8.05 -5.19
C ALA A 240 -1.23 9.06 -5.60
N GLN A 241 0.04 8.74 -5.34
CA GLN A 241 1.17 9.58 -5.70
C GLN A 241 2.28 8.72 -6.30
N LEU A 242 2.52 8.90 -7.59
CA LEU A 242 3.73 8.42 -8.24
C LEU A 242 4.88 9.38 -7.91
N SER A 243 5.99 8.84 -7.46
CA SER A 243 7.24 9.55 -7.20
C SER A 243 8.37 9.00 -8.09
N ILE A 244 9.60 9.46 -7.85
CA ILE A 244 10.78 8.87 -8.50
C ILE A 244 11.02 7.45 -7.99
N ALA A 245 10.77 7.17 -6.71
CA ALA A 245 11.15 5.91 -6.05
C ALA A 245 10.02 4.89 -5.87
N SER A 246 8.76 5.33 -5.85
CA SER A 246 7.60 4.48 -5.54
C SER A 246 6.28 5.06 -6.05
N LEU A 247 5.27 4.20 -6.16
CA LEU A 247 3.86 4.58 -6.14
C LEU A 247 3.33 4.41 -4.70
N SER A 248 2.75 5.46 -4.14
CA SER A 248 2.07 5.41 -2.83
C SER A 248 0.56 5.57 -3.01
N VAL A 249 -0.23 4.78 -2.29
CA VAL A 249 -1.70 4.92 -2.20
C VAL A 249 -2.05 5.26 -0.75
N THR A 250 -2.80 6.34 -0.55
CA THR A 250 -3.36 6.74 0.74
C THR A 250 -4.86 6.52 0.74
N GLY A 251 -5.41 6.01 1.84
CA GLY A 251 -6.84 5.77 2.01
C GLY A 251 -7.27 5.73 3.47
N ILE A 252 -8.58 5.61 3.69
CA ILE A 252 -9.18 5.37 5.00
C ILE A 252 -9.70 3.94 5.03
N LEU A 253 -9.33 3.18 6.07
CA LEU A 253 -9.96 1.91 6.42
C LEU A 253 -10.90 2.16 7.60
N ALA A 254 -12.20 2.12 7.33
CA ALA A 254 -13.20 2.08 8.39
C ALA A 254 -13.34 0.63 8.86
N ILE A 255 -13.22 0.41 10.17
CA ILE A 255 -13.40 -0.90 10.83
C ILE A 255 -14.53 -0.73 11.85
N LYS A 256 -15.48 -1.66 11.89
CA LYS A 256 -16.60 -1.65 12.82
C LYS A 256 -16.79 -3.04 13.45
N ASN A 257 -16.83 -3.10 14.77
CA ASN A 257 -17.25 -4.29 15.48
C ASN A 257 -18.78 -4.43 15.33
N GLN A 258 -19.25 -5.54 14.76
CA GLN A 258 -20.67 -5.85 14.62
C GLN A 258 -21.20 -6.77 15.73
N THR A 259 -20.33 -7.35 16.57
CA THR A 259 -20.74 -8.24 17.67
C THR A 259 -21.14 -7.47 18.93
N ARG A 260 -21.56 -8.24 19.96
CA ARG A 260 -21.83 -7.76 21.32
C ARG A 260 -20.64 -7.92 22.26
N THR A 261 -19.50 -8.37 21.76
CA THR A 261 -18.31 -8.74 22.52
C THR A 261 -17.08 -7.99 22.02
N PRO A 262 -16.11 -7.66 22.89
CA PRO A 262 -14.93 -6.94 22.46
C PRO A 262 -14.12 -7.80 21.47
N VAL A 263 -13.66 -7.17 20.40
CA VAL A 263 -12.67 -7.76 19.49
C VAL A 263 -11.31 -7.29 19.99
N SER A 264 -10.42 -8.23 20.27
CA SER A 264 -9.10 -7.95 20.85
C SER A 264 -7.97 -8.18 19.85
N GLY A 265 -6.90 -7.41 20.00
CA GLY A 265 -5.64 -7.63 19.29
C GLY A 265 -5.74 -7.49 17.77
N LEU A 266 -6.49 -6.49 17.27
CA LEU A 266 -6.57 -6.23 15.83
C LEU A 266 -5.20 -5.84 15.26
N ILE A 267 -4.77 -6.58 14.25
CA ILE A 267 -3.54 -6.36 13.49
C ILE A 267 -3.91 -6.17 12.03
N LEU A 268 -3.49 -5.04 11.47
CA LEU A 268 -3.61 -4.70 10.05
C LEU A 268 -2.30 -5.04 9.34
N ARG A 269 -2.32 -6.01 8.42
CA ARG A 269 -1.26 -6.24 7.43
C ARG A 269 -1.69 -5.65 6.09
N SER A 270 -0.80 -4.91 5.43
CA SER A 270 -1.10 -4.29 4.12
C SER A 270 0.09 -4.35 3.16
N HIS A 271 -0.18 -4.61 1.89
CA HIS A 271 0.81 -4.65 0.81
C HIS A 271 0.17 -4.13 -0.48
N MET A 272 0.98 -3.84 -1.49
CA MET A 272 0.50 -3.41 -2.81
C MET A 272 1.39 -4.05 -3.86
N ILE A 273 0.78 -4.60 -4.89
CA ILE A 273 1.46 -5.23 -6.04
C ILE A 273 0.99 -4.57 -7.33
N SER A 274 1.69 -4.82 -8.44
CA SER A 274 1.20 -4.48 -9.78
C SER A 274 0.34 -5.63 -10.32
N ALA A 275 -0.72 -5.32 -11.08
CA ALA A 275 -1.43 -6.34 -11.85
C ALA A 275 -0.53 -6.83 -12.99
N GLN A 276 -0.23 -8.13 -13.00
CA GLN A 276 0.69 -8.80 -13.93
C GLN A 276 0.47 -10.32 -13.92
N ASP A 277 1.19 -11.04 -14.78
CA ASP A 277 1.23 -12.51 -14.72
C ASP A 277 1.79 -12.99 -13.37
N GLY A 278 1.20 -14.03 -12.79
CA GLY A 278 1.53 -14.50 -11.44
C GLY A 278 0.86 -13.73 -10.29
N GLN A 279 -0.04 -12.77 -10.58
CA GLN A 279 -0.69 -11.97 -9.53
C GLN A 279 -1.55 -12.81 -8.56
N ARG A 280 -2.16 -13.92 -9.01
CA ARG A 280 -3.03 -14.76 -8.18
C ARG A 280 -2.24 -15.48 -7.11
N GLU A 281 -1.09 -15.99 -7.50
CA GLU A 281 -0.11 -16.68 -6.65
C GLU A 281 0.45 -15.71 -5.61
N ALA A 282 0.77 -14.46 -6.01
CA ALA A 282 1.21 -13.41 -5.10
C ALA A 282 0.11 -12.97 -4.11
N VAL A 283 -1.15 -12.86 -4.57
CA VAL A 283 -2.32 -12.60 -3.70
C VAL A 283 -2.53 -13.72 -2.70
N ALA A 284 -2.49 -14.98 -3.15
CA ALA A 284 -2.64 -16.15 -2.28
C ALA A 284 -1.54 -16.20 -1.21
N ALA A 285 -0.27 -16.09 -1.62
CA ALA A 285 0.88 -16.10 -0.70
C ALA A 285 0.84 -14.95 0.32
N PHE A 286 0.38 -13.75 -0.07
CA PHE A 286 0.19 -12.65 0.89
C PHE A 286 -0.85 -12.98 1.97
N HIS A 287 -1.93 -13.67 1.61
CA HIS A 287 -2.99 -14.04 2.54
C HIS A 287 -2.62 -15.26 3.40
N SER A 288 -1.92 -16.27 2.85
CA SER A 288 -1.52 -17.48 3.57
C SER A 288 -0.25 -17.34 4.43
N ASP A 289 0.84 -16.81 3.87
CA ASP A 289 2.19 -17.05 4.42
C ASP A 289 2.66 -15.96 5.40
N GLY A 290 1.93 -14.85 5.49
CA GLY A 290 2.13 -13.81 6.49
C GLY A 290 3.36 -12.91 6.35
N GLY A 291 4.33 -13.29 5.51
CA GLY A 291 5.67 -12.66 5.48
C GLY A 291 5.79 -11.32 4.73
N ALA A 292 4.83 -10.96 3.87
CA ALA A 292 4.91 -9.75 3.05
C ALA A 292 3.99 -8.61 3.55
N GLY A 293 4.48 -7.37 3.50
CA GLY A 293 3.71 -6.16 3.78
C GLY A 293 4.05 -5.43 5.08
N SER A 294 3.45 -4.25 5.24
CA SER A 294 3.51 -3.44 6.46
C SER A 294 2.52 -3.97 7.49
N ILE A 295 2.98 -4.21 8.71
CA ILE A 295 2.17 -4.65 9.85
C ILE A 295 1.95 -3.46 10.78
N GLN A 296 0.70 -3.18 11.13
CA GLN A 296 0.28 -2.10 12.01
C GLN A 296 -0.70 -2.64 13.07
N PRO A 297 -0.39 -2.55 14.38
CA PRO A 297 -1.38 -2.83 15.41
C PRO A 297 -2.46 -1.74 15.39
N ILE A 298 -3.73 -2.16 15.42
CA ILE A 298 -4.89 -1.28 15.55
C ILE A 298 -5.36 -1.22 17.01
N GLY A 299 -5.25 -2.33 17.75
CA GLY A 299 -5.62 -2.45 19.16
C GLY A 299 -6.92 -3.23 19.36
N ASP A 300 -7.64 -2.94 20.44
CA ASP A 300 -8.91 -3.57 20.75
C ASP A 300 -10.09 -2.69 20.25
N LEU A 301 -11.25 -3.31 20.01
CA LEU A 301 -12.43 -2.66 19.47
C LEU A 301 -13.68 -3.11 20.25
N ALA A 302 -14.26 -2.19 21.03
CA ALA A 302 -15.40 -2.46 21.90
C ALA A 302 -16.67 -2.86 21.10
N PRO A 303 -17.67 -3.49 21.74
CA PRO A 303 -18.93 -3.85 21.08
C PRO A 303 -19.58 -2.65 20.38
N GLY A 304 -19.83 -2.77 19.07
CA GLY A 304 -20.41 -1.70 18.25
C GLY A 304 -19.49 -0.53 17.90
N GLU A 305 -18.23 -0.52 18.37
CA GLU A 305 -17.28 0.55 18.09
C GLU A 305 -16.87 0.61 16.61
N ARG A 306 -16.58 1.84 16.13
CA ARG A 306 -16.05 2.10 14.78
C ARG A 306 -14.78 2.93 14.88
N ILE A 307 -13.70 2.44 14.28
CA ILE A 307 -12.42 3.15 14.11
C ILE A 307 -12.21 3.46 12.63
N GLU A 308 -11.60 4.61 12.34
CA GLU A 308 -11.18 4.99 10.99
C GLU A 308 -9.67 5.19 10.95
N ALA A 309 -8.95 4.22 10.38
CA ALA A 309 -7.50 4.25 10.26
C ALA A 309 -7.08 4.88 8.92
N THR A 310 -6.16 5.84 8.95
CA THR A 310 -5.51 6.33 7.71
C THR A 310 -4.36 5.39 7.37
N ILE A 311 -4.39 4.79 6.18
CA ILE A 311 -3.34 3.88 5.69
C ILE A 311 -2.59 4.56 4.55
N GLU A 312 -1.26 4.42 4.54
CA GLU A 312 -0.40 4.69 3.39
C GLU A 312 0.33 3.40 3.00
N ILE A 313 0.09 2.91 1.78
CA ILE A 313 0.69 1.69 1.24
C ILE A 313 1.60 2.08 0.08
N ARG A 314 2.80 1.49 0.01
CA ARG A 314 3.84 1.84 -0.97
C ARG A 314 4.24 0.63 -1.81
N LEU A 315 4.38 0.85 -3.10
CA LEU A 315 4.90 -0.07 -4.10
C LEU A 315 6.20 0.53 -4.68
N PRO A 316 7.38 -0.05 -4.39
CA PRO A 316 8.65 0.39 -4.95
C PRO A 316 8.63 0.43 -6.47
N ARG A 317 9.35 1.37 -7.08
CA ARG A 317 9.39 1.52 -8.55
C ARG A 317 10.07 0.34 -9.26
N THR A 318 10.91 -0.41 -8.55
CA THR A 318 11.50 -1.68 -9.00
C THR A 318 10.48 -2.82 -9.11
N GLU A 319 9.32 -2.67 -8.46
CA GLU A 319 8.20 -3.65 -8.45
C GLU A 319 6.98 -3.13 -9.24
N LEU A 320 7.09 -1.95 -9.86
CA LEU A 320 6.07 -1.42 -10.76
C LEU A 320 6.15 -2.13 -12.11
N SER A 321 5.20 -3.02 -12.35
CA SER A 321 4.95 -3.66 -13.64
C SER A 321 4.02 -2.78 -14.46
N SER A 322 4.48 -2.36 -15.62
CA SER A 322 3.75 -1.44 -16.49
C SER A 322 3.31 -2.11 -17.78
N PHE A 323 2.23 -1.62 -18.36
CA PHE A 323 1.79 -2.00 -19.69
C PHE A 323 1.60 -0.77 -20.57
N ARG A 324 1.81 -0.96 -21.87
CA ARG A 324 1.63 0.09 -22.88
C ARG A 324 0.25 -0.04 -23.50
N TRP A 325 -0.49 1.07 -23.51
CA TRP A 325 -1.73 1.19 -24.25
C TRP A 325 -1.64 2.38 -25.20
N THR A 326 -1.81 2.11 -26.50
CA THR A 326 -1.46 3.06 -27.58
C THR A 326 0.00 3.50 -27.42
N GLU A 327 0.28 4.77 -27.17
CA GLU A 327 1.64 5.32 -27.01
C GLU A 327 2.01 5.58 -25.54
N ARG A 328 1.13 5.26 -24.59
CA ARG A 328 1.25 5.67 -23.19
C ARG A 328 1.43 4.48 -22.26
N GLU A 329 2.16 4.72 -21.18
CA GLU A 329 2.50 3.72 -20.17
C GLU A 329 1.60 3.86 -18.95
N PHE A 330 1.08 2.73 -18.47
CA PHE A 330 0.11 2.64 -17.39
C PHE A 330 0.49 1.57 -16.38
N VAL A 331 0.01 1.72 -15.14
CA VAL A 331 0.04 0.69 -14.10
C VAL A 331 -1.35 0.48 -13.52
N ALA A 332 -1.64 -0.77 -13.14
CA ALA A 332 -2.86 -1.21 -12.49
C ALA A 332 -2.50 -1.77 -11.09
N PRO A 333 -2.33 -0.91 -10.07
CA PRO A 333 -1.92 -1.35 -8.73
C PRO A 333 -3.06 -2.07 -7.99
N ILE A 334 -2.74 -3.19 -7.34
CA ILE A 334 -3.66 -3.96 -6.50
C ILE A 334 -3.21 -3.81 -5.05
N VAL A 335 -4.09 -3.29 -4.20
CA VAL A 335 -3.93 -3.19 -2.75
C VAL A 335 -4.41 -4.48 -2.10
N LEU A 336 -3.55 -5.06 -1.26
CA LEU A 336 -3.81 -6.23 -0.45
C LEU A 336 -3.91 -5.79 1.01
N ILE A 337 -4.99 -6.15 1.69
CA ILE A 337 -5.17 -5.89 3.12
C ILE A 337 -5.62 -7.19 3.77
N HIS A 338 -5.00 -7.54 4.90
CA HIS A 338 -5.46 -8.60 5.79
C HIS A 338 -5.57 -8.01 7.20
N LEU A 339 -6.78 -8.02 7.77
CA LEU A 339 -7.06 -7.65 9.14
C LEU A 339 -7.31 -8.93 9.94
N SER A 340 -6.51 -9.18 10.98
CA SER A 340 -6.71 -10.32 11.90
C SER A 340 -6.90 -9.86 13.35
N GLY A 341 -7.53 -10.69 14.18
CA GLY A 341 -7.75 -10.45 15.61
C GLY A 341 -8.53 -11.61 16.25
N SER A 342 -9.18 -11.39 17.39
CA SER A 342 -10.07 -12.40 18.01
C SER A 342 -11.29 -11.77 18.68
N ALA A 343 -12.43 -12.47 18.66
CA ALA A 343 -13.56 -12.21 19.56
C ALA A 343 -13.94 -13.49 20.29
N GLU A 344 -14.22 -13.40 21.59
CA GLU A 344 -14.59 -14.55 22.45
C GLU A 344 -13.56 -15.70 22.47
N GLY A 345 -12.33 -15.47 22.00
CA GLY A 345 -11.27 -16.46 21.85
C GLY A 345 -11.21 -17.12 20.47
N GLU A 346 -12.21 -16.91 19.62
CA GLU A 346 -12.21 -17.35 18.23
C GLU A 346 -11.42 -16.36 17.35
N PRO A 347 -10.63 -16.83 16.37
CA PRO A 347 -9.91 -15.96 15.45
C PRO A 347 -10.87 -15.26 14.48
N ILE A 348 -10.57 -14.01 14.16
CA ILE A 348 -11.25 -13.23 13.12
C ILE A 348 -10.22 -12.88 12.06
N GLU A 349 -10.56 -13.12 10.79
CA GLU A 349 -9.77 -12.73 9.62
C GLU A 349 -10.67 -12.06 8.59
N ILE A 350 -10.21 -10.95 8.01
CA ILE A 350 -10.87 -10.26 6.89
C ILE A 350 -9.81 -9.90 5.87
N GLN A 351 -10.02 -10.33 4.63
CA GLN A 351 -9.11 -10.15 3.52
C GLN A 351 -9.73 -9.22 2.46
N PHE A 352 -8.94 -8.30 1.93
CA PHE A 352 -9.31 -7.44 0.81
C PHE A 352 -8.25 -7.54 -0.27
N THR A 353 -8.70 -7.73 -1.51
CA THR A 353 -7.85 -7.63 -2.70
C THR A 353 -8.52 -6.66 -3.67
N GLN A 354 -8.02 -5.42 -3.71
CA GLN A 354 -8.67 -4.32 -4.41
C GLN A 354 -7.76 -3.69 -5.46
N LEU A 355 -8.22 -3.70 -6.71
CA LEU A 355 -7.59 -2.95 -7.79
C LEU A 355 -7.86 -1.45 -7.57
N ILE A 356 -6.83 -0.61 -7.68
CA ILE A 356 -6.91 0.83 -7.54
C ILE A 356 -6.75 1.47 -8.92
N GLY A 357 -7.71 2.31 -9.30
CA GLY A 357 -7.72 3.02 -10.57
C GLY A 357 -8.36 4.40 -10.46
N ARG A 358 -8.40 5.14 -11.56
CA ARG A 358 -9.20 6.37 -11.65
C ARG A 358 -10.64 6.03 -11.98
N GLU A 359 -11.56 6.77 -11.36
CA GLU A 359 -12.98 6.67 -11.69
C GLU A 359 -13.23 7.12 -13.14
N GLY A 360 -13.99 6.34 -13.90
CA GLY A 360 -14.32 6.66 -15.29
C GLY A 360 -15.41 7.73 -15.39
N ALA A 361 -15.41 8.51 -16.47
CA ALA A 361 -16.20 9.73 -16.62
C ALA A 361 -17.75 9.58 -16.63
N LYS A 362 -18.29 8.37 -16.42
CA LYS A 362 -19.73 8.06 -16.37
C LYS A 362 -20.05 6.88 -15.43
N GLN A 363 -19.60 6.93 -14.17
CA GLN A 363 -19.83 5.87 -13.16
C GLN A 363 -19.56 4.46 -13.73
N SER A 364 -18.54 4.34 -14.60
CA SER A 364 -18.35 3.12 -15.38
C SER A 364 -17.92 1.99 -14.46
N GLU A 365 -18.50 0.82 -14.67
CA GLU A 365 -18.11 -0.42 -14.00
C GLU A 365 -16.60 -0.68 -14.12
N ARG A 366 -16.01 -0.26 -15.25
CA ARG A 366 -14.57 -0.26 -15.51
C ARG A 366 -13.86 0.94 -14.87
N MET A 367 -12.80 0.66 -14.12
CA MET A 367 -11.82 1.67 -13.68
C MET A 367 -10.77 1.93 -14.76
N GLN A 368 -10.19 3.13 -14.78
CA GLN A 368 -9.07 3.47 -15.65
C GLN A 368 -7.73 3.23 -14.93
N PRO A 369 -6.71 2.65 -15.58
CA PRO A 369 -5.39 2.46 -14.97
C PRO A 369 -4.66 3.81 -14.76
N LEU A 370 -3.62 3.82 -13.93
CA LEU A 370 -2.87 5.03 -13.59
C LEU A 370 -1.77 5.28 -14.64
N PRO A 371 -1.78 6.42 -15.38
CA PRO A 371 -0.74 6.72 -16.35
C PRO A 371 0.56 7.16 -15.67
N ILE A 372 1.66 6.47 -15.96
CA ILE A 372 2.99 6.70 -15.37
C ILE A 372 3.97 7.41 -16.31
N ASP A 373 3.50 7.76 -17.51
CA ASP A 373 4.22 8.43 -18.60
C ASP A 373 4.87 9.78 -18.24
N ARG A 374 4.50 10.42 -17.13
CA ARG A 374 4.88 11.80 -16.79
C ARG A 374 5.34 11.96 -15.35
N GLY A 375 6.59 11.58 -15.08
CA GLY A 375 7.36 11.99 -13.90
C GLY A 375 6.67 11.74 -12.53
N PRO A 376 7.03 12.50 -11.49
CA PRO A 376 6.28 12.52 -10.25
C PRO A 376 4.90 13.16 -10.47
N LYS A 377 3.83 12.49 -10.01
CA LYS A 377 2.45 12.88 -10.28
C LYS A 377 1.50 12.44 -9.16
N ARG A 378 0.57 13.31 -8.79
CA ARG A 378 -0.54 12.97 -7.89
C ARG A 378 -1.82 12.68 -8.67
N PHE A 379 -2.56 11.67 -8.22
CA PHE A 379 -3.87 11.28 -8.73
C PHE A 379 -4.92 11.49 -7.64
N SER A 380 -5.98 12.23 -7.98
CA SER A 380 -7.23 12.37 -7.24
C SER A 380 -8.37 11.77 -8.07
N GLY A 381 -9.53 11.52 -7.43
CA GLY A 381 -10.62 10.78 -8.07
C GLY A 381 -10.20 9.34 -8.39
N ILE A 382 -9.50 8.72 -7.44
CA ILE A 382 -9.20 7.28 -7.49
C ILE A 382 -10.30 6.51 -6.76
N ALA A 383 -10.57 5.31 -7.24
CA ALA A 383 -11.52 4.37 -6.68
C ALA A 383 -10.83 3.01 -6.47
N ALA A 384 -11.48 2.16 -5.65
CA ALA A 384 -11.11 0.77 -5.46
C ALA A 384 -12.26 -0.12 -5.94
N ARG A 385 -11.93 -1.27 -6.54
CA ARG A 385 -12.88 -2.38 -6.75
C ARG A 385 -12.24 -3.70 -6.35
N ALA A 386 -13.02 -4.59 -5.74
CA ALA A 386 -12.61 -5.97 -5.53
C ALA A 386 -12.35 -6.65 -6.89
N VAL A 387 -11.29 -7.45 -6.97
CA VAL A 387 -10.89 -8.18 -8.18
C VAL A 387 -10.77 -9.70 -7.98
N PHE A 388 -10.81 -10.15 -6.73
CA PHE A 388 -10.88 -11.56 -6.34
C PHE A 388 -11.81 -11.65 -5.13
N ALA A 389 -12.73 -12.60 -5.14
CA ALA A 389 -13.71 -12.89 -4.09
C ALA A 389 -13.91 -14.41 -4.02
#